data_AF-A0A7Y3EPI1-F1
#
_entry.id   AF-A0A7Y3EPI1-F1
#
_cell.length_a   1.000
_cell.length_b   1.000
_cell.length_c   1.000
_cell.angle_alpha   90.00
_cell.angle_beta   90.00
_cell.angle_gamma   90.00
#
_symmetry.space_group_name_H-M   'P 1'
#
loop_
_entity.id
_entity.type
_entity.pdbx_description
1 polymer ?
#
loop_
_entity_poly.entity_id
_entity_poly.type
_entity_poly.pdbx_seq_one_letter_code
_entity_poly.pdbx_strand_id
1 'polypeptide(L)'
;MKSSQKNFIIDIIAFVSFVFLVSTGVILYYILPPGSGRQRTIWQMDRHEWGDIHFCIALVFLAILALHLFMHWRWIRSLTKGKKRESSGYRVGLGLVGFIAVLAIALAPLLSPLENSGKTDIEGHENSEHESDIEKIGGSMTLQEIEQLTGVPAEYIIQKLQLPKYIPNEEKLGWLRKEYDFTIEEVRLVVEGYNDNSGNN
;
A
#
# COMPACT_ATOMS: atom_id res chain seq x y z
N MET A 1 32.47 -30.35 -24.92
CA MET A 1 31.65 -29.20 -25.35
C MET A 1 30.27 -29.09 -24.66
N LYS A 2 29.94 -29.88 -23.62
CA LYS A 2 28.53 -30.00 -23.13
C LYS A 2 28.17 -29.24 -21.85
N SER A 3 29.13 -28.70 -21.08
CA SER A 3 28.85 -28.04 -19.80
C SER A 3 28.39 -26.59 -19.95
N SER A 4 28.98 -25.84 -20.88
CA SER A 4 28.65 -24.42 -21.08
C SER A 4 27.26 -24.19 -21.66
N GLN A 5 26.75 -25.13 -22.48
CA GLN A 5 25.40 -25.05 -23.04
C GLN A 5 24.31 -25.17 -21.97
N LYS A 6 24.53 -25.97 -20.91
CA LYS A 6 23.56 -26.12 -19.81
C LYS A 6 23.45 -24.84 -18.97
N ASN A 7 24.59 -24.19 -18.69
CA ASN A 7 24.60 -22.91 -17.99
C ASN A 7 23.88 -21.83 -18.81
N PHE A 8 24.14 -21.77 -20.12
CA PHE A 8 23.50 -20.81 -21.02
C PHE A 8 21.97 -20.95 -21.09
N ILE A 9 21.46 -22.19 -21.11
CA ILE A 9 20.01 -22.44 -21.09
C ILE A 9 19.38 -21.93 -19.79
N ILE A 10 20.03 -22.15 -18.65
CA ILE A 10 19.51 -21.70 -17.36
C ILE A 10 19.58 -20.18 -17.24
N ASP A 11 20.58 -19.53 -17.83
CA ASP A 11 20.67 -18.07 -17.91
C ASP A 11 19.51 -17.49 -18.75
N ILE A 12 19.16 -18.13 -19.88
CA ILE A 12 18.00 -17.75 -20.68
C ILE A 12 16.71 -17.94 -19.90
N ILE A 13 16.53 -19.08 -19.23
CA ILE A 13 15.33 -19.36 -18.42
C ILE A 13 15.20 -18.31 -17.30
N ALA A 14 16.29 -18.00 -16.60
CA ALA A 14 16.31 -16.96 -15.57
C ALA A 14 15.93 -15.59 -16.14
N PHE A 15 16.45 -15.21 -17.31
CA PHE A 15 16.12 -13.95 -17.96
C PHE A 15 14.64 -13.87 -18.36
N VAL A 16 14.09 -14.94 -18.94
CA VAL A 16 12.67 -15.00 -19.29
C VAL A 16 11.80 -14.89 -18.04
N SER A 17 12.10 -15.66 -17.00
CA SER A 17 11.37 -15.59 -15.73
C SER A 17 11.44 -14.20 -15.07
N PHE A 18 12.58 -13.50 -15.18
CA PHE A 18 12.71 -12.13 -14.71
C PHE A 18 11.78 -11.17 -15.46
N VAL A 19 11.69 -11.28 -16.80
CA VAL A 19 10.79 -10.45 -17.61
C VAL A 19 9.34 -10.67 -17.21
N PHE A 20 8.91 -11.91 -17.01
CA PHE A 20 7.55 -12.22 -16.53
C PHE A 20 7.27 -11.67 -15.13
N LEU A 21 8.24 -11.75 -14.22
CA LEU A 21 8.12 -11.20 -12.86
C LEU A 21 7.93 -9.68 -12.88
N VAL A 22 8.77 -8.97 -13.63
CA VAL A 22 8.66 -7.50 -13.77
C VAL A 22 7.36 -7.12 -14.45
N SER A 23 6.97 -7.82 -15.52
CA SER A 23 5.73 -7.54 -16.24
C SER A 23 4.50 -7.70 -15.35
N THR A 24 4.41 -8.79 -14.58
CA THR A 24 3.30 -9.02 -13.65
C THR A 24 3.28 -8.01 -12.49
N GLY A 25 4.45 -7.60 -11.99
CA GLY A 25 4.55 -6.54 -10.97
C GLY A 25 4.07 -5.17 -11.48
N VAL A 26 4.42 -4.81 -12.72
CA VAL A 26 3.97 -3.57 -13.37
C VAL A 26 2.44 -3.57 -13.55
N ILE A 27 1.85 -4.70 -13.94
CA ILE A 27 0.39 -4.86 -14.06
C ILE A 27 -0.30 -4.60 -12.72
N LEU A 28 0.21 -5.20 -11.65
CA LEU A 28 -0.34 -5.04 -10.30
C LEU A 28 -0.21 -3.61 -9.77
N TYR A 29 0.88 -2.92 -10.09
CA TYR A 29 1.11 -1.55 -9.61
C TYR A 29 0.30 -0.51 -10.40
N TYR A 30 0.32 -0.57 -11.73
CA TYR A 30 -0.26 0.48 -12.57
C TYR A 30 -1.71 0.23 -12.98
N ILE A 31 -2.13 -1.02 -13.11
CA ILE A 31 -3.44 -1.37 -13.67
C ILE A 31 -4.44 -1.74 -12.56
N LEU A 32 -3.94 -2.28 -11.44
CA LEU A 32 -4.72 -2.68 -10.25
C LEU A 32 -4.23 -1.98 -8.96
N PRO A 33 -4.12 -0.63 -8.94
CA PRO A 33 -3.60 0.08 -7.76
C PRO A 33 -4.53 -0.11 -6.54
N PRO A 34 -3.96 -0.25 -5.32
CA PRO A 34 -4.73 -0.40 -4.10
C PRO A 34 -5.58 0.85 -3.82
N GLY A 35 -6.80 0.66 -3.30
CA GLY A 35 -7.62 1.75 -2.76
C GLY A 35 -8.58 2.42 -3.75
N SER A 36 -8.55 2.13 -5.04
CA SER A 36 -9.63 2.59 -5.93
C SER A 36 -10.84 1.68 -5.69
N GLY A 37 -11.93 2.20 -5.09
CA GLY A 37 -13.19 1.48 -4.86
C GLY A 37 -13.90 0.95 -6.12
N ARG A 38 -13.19 0.88 -7.25
CA ARG A 38 -13.60 0.28 -8.51
C ARG A 38 -12.92 -1.08 -8.63
N GLN A 39 -13.69 -2.17 -8.55
CA GLN A 39 -13.20 -3.50 -8.88
C GLN A 39 -12.85 -3.54 -10.38
N ARG A 40 -11.59 -3.27 -10.69
CA ARG A 40 -11.04 -3.42 -12.03
C ARG A 40 -10.68 -4.90 -12.16
N THR A 41 -11.32 -5.59 -13.09
CA THR A 41 -10.98 -6.97 -13.42
C THR A 41 -10.26 -6.98 -14.76
N ILE A 42 -9.16 -7.73 -14.83
CA ILE A 42 -8.45 -7.98 -16.09
C ILE A 42 -8.62 -9.48 -16.35
N TRP A 43 -9.19 -9.83 -17.50
CA TRP A 43 -9.55 -11.23 -17.82
C TRP A 43 -10.46 -11.88 -16.77
N GLN A 44 -11.39 -11.11 -16.20
CA GLN A 44 -12.28 -11.53 -15.11
C GLN A 44 -11.55 -11.88 -13.80
N MET A 45 -10.22 -11.71 -13.76
CA MET A 45 -9.42 -11.93 -12.57
C MET A 45 -9.21 -10.63 -11.81
N ASP A 46 -9.31 -10.72 -10.48
CA ASP A 46 -9.16 -9.58 -9.59
C ASP A 46 -7.68 -9.37 -9.19
N ARG A 47 -7.44 -8.32 -8.41
CA ARG A 47 -6.10 -8.01 -7.89
C ARG A 47 -5.51 -9.15 -7.04
N HIS A 48 -6.36 -9.90 -6.35
CA HIS A 48 -5.95 -10.98 -5.47
C HIS A 48 -5.39 -12.14 -6.28
N GLU A 49 -6.12 -12.57 -7.32
CA GLU A 49 -5.70 -13.65 -8.21
C GLU A 49 -4.44 -13.30 -9.01
N TRP A 50 -4.35 -12.06 -9.52
CA TRP A 50 -3.11 -11.58 -10.15
C TRP A 50 -1.95 -11.52 -9.16
N GLY A 51 -2.23 -11.20 -7.89
CA GLY A 51 -1.29 -11.25 -6.77
C GLY A 51 -0.76 -12.65 -6.52
N ASP A 52 -1.63 -13.66 -6.50
CA ASP A 52 -1.28 -15.06 -6.31
C ASP A 52 -0.41 -15.60 -7.45
N ILE A 53 -0.76 -15.26 -8.70
CA ILE A 53 0.04 -15.60 -9.88
C ILE A 53 1.42 -14.95 -9.78
N HIS A 54 1.49 -13.66 -9.45
CA HIS A 54 2.75 -12.95 -9.30
C HIS A 54 3.61 -13.57 -8.19
N PHE A 55 3.01 -13.92 -7.05
CA PHE A 55 3.70 -14.57 -5.93
C PHE A 55 4.26 -15.94 -6.33
N CYS A 56 3.48 -16.76 -7.04
CA CYS A 56 3.94 -18.05 -7.55
C CYS A 56 5.13 -17.88 -8.52
N ILE A 57 5.05 -16.91 -9.45
CA ILE A 57 6.15 -16.59 -10.37
C ILE A 57 7.39 -16.10 -9.61
N ALA A 58 7.22 -15.29 -8.56
CA ALA A 58 8.32 -14.83 -7.72
C ALA A 58 9.05 -15.99 -7.03
N LEU A 59 8.31 -16.97 -6.50
CA LEU A 59 8.88 -18.14 -5.84
C LEU A 59 9.64 -19.04 -6.83
N VAL A 60 9.07 -19.27 -8.03
CA VAL A 60 9.74 -20.02 -9.10
C VAL A 60 11.01 -19.29 -9.56
N PHE A 61 10.94 -17.98 -9.76
CA PHE A 61 12.09 -17.16 -10.14
C PHE A 61 13.19 -17.22 -9.07
N LEU A 62 12.84 -17.16 -7.78
CA LEU A 62 13.79 -17.28 -6.68
C LEU A 62 14.53 -18.62 -6.71
N ALA A 63 13.82 -19.73 -6.95
CA ALA A 63 14.41 -21.05 -7.10
C ALA A 63 15.37 -21.13 -8.30
N ILE A 64 14.97 -20.57 -9.44
CA ILE A 64 15.81 -20.50 -10.65
C ILE A 64 17.06 -19.64 -10.39
N LEU A 65 16.92 -18.52 -9.69
CA LEU A 65 18.03 -17.64 -9.33
C LEU A 65 19.03 -18.34 -8.41
N ALA A 66 18.55 -19.10 -7.42
CA ALA A 66 19.39 -19.92 -6.55
C ALA A 66 20.16 -20.99 -7.35
N LEU A 67 19.48 -21.68 -8.28
CA LEU A 67 20.12 -22.65 -9.17
C LEU A 67 21.16 -21.99 -10.08
N HIS A 68 20.85 -20.83 -10.65
CA HIS A 68 21.76 -20.04 -11.47
C HIS A 68 23.03 -19.68 -10.67
N LEU A 69 22.89 -19.18 -9.44
CA LEU A 69 24.02 -18.88 -8.56
C LEU A 69 24.86 -20.12 -8.24
N PHE A 70 24.22 -21.25 -7.95
CA PHE A 70 24.92 -22.52 -7.69
C PHE A 70 25.72 -22.99 -8.91
N MET A 71 25.17 -22.84 -10.12
CA MET A 71 25.86 -23.24 -11.35
C MET A 71 27.00 -22.30 -11.73
N HIS A 72 26.88 -21.01 -11.45
CA HIS A 72 27.95 -20.03 -11.61
C HIS A 72 28.91 -19.97 -10.41
N TRP A 73 28.71 -20.79 -9.38
CA TRP A 73 29.54 -20.84 -8.17
C TRP A 73 31.04 -21.04 -8.46
N ARG A 74 31.38 -21.74 -9.53
CA ARG A 74 32.78 -21.92 -9.96
C ARG A 74 33.39 -20.63 -10.52
N TRP A 75 32.61 -19.84 -11.24
CA TRP A 75 32.98 -18.48 -11.67
C TRP A 75 33.06 -17.53 -10.47
N ILE A 76 32.12 -17.62 -9.52
CA ILE A 76 32.15 -16.84 -8.27
C ILE A 76 33.43 -17.12 -7.46
N ARG A 77 33.83 -18.39 -7.35
CA ARG A 77 35.12 -18.80 -6.74
C ARG A 77 36.33 -18.27 -7.52
N SER A 78 36.23 -18.17 -8.84
CA SER A 78 37.28 -17.59 -9.69
C SER A 78 37.35 -16.06 -9.53
N LEU A 79 36.22 -15.39 -9.30
CA LEU A 79 36.16 -13.96 -9.00
C LEU A 79 36.78 -13.65 -7.64
N THR A 80 36.48 -14.48 -6.63
CA THR A 80 36.97 -14.30 -5.26
C THR A 80 38.45 -14.69 -5.09
N LYS A 81 38.98 -15.61 -5.91
CA LYS A 81 40.41 -15.97 -5.94
C LYS A 81 41.25 -15.11 -6.90
N GLY A 82 40.77 -13.94 -7.30
CA GLY A 82 41.41 -13.07 -8.31
C GLY A 82 42.94 -13.02 -8.17
N LYS A 83 43.64 -13.51 -9.20
CA LYS A 83 45.08 -13.30 -9.37
C LYS A 83 45.36 -11.80 -9.23
N LYS A 84 46.41 -11.44 -8.47
CA LYS A 84 46.97 -10.10 -8.38
C LYS A 84 47.23 -9.53 -9.77
N ARG A 85 46.29 -8.74 -10.29
CA ARG A 85 46.53 -7.78 -11.37
C ARG A 85 45.77 -6.52 -10.97
N GLU A 86 46.51 -5.42 -10.91
CA GLU A 86 46.30 -4.20 -10.10
C GLU A 86 44.96 -3.44 -10.23
N SER A 87 43.93 -3.96 -10.89
CA SER A 87 42.61 -3.32 -10.97
C SER A 87 41.42 -4.24 -10.58
N SER A 88 41.70 -5.43 -10.04
CA SER A 88 40.69 -6.49 -9.83
C SER A 88 39.95 -6.49 -8.48
N GLY A 89 40.26 -5.58 -7.55
CA GLY A 89 39.59 -5.53 -6.23
C GLY A 89 38.23 -4.81 -6.24
N TYR A 90 38.12 -3.76 -7.05
CA TYR A 90 36.89 -2.97 -7.21
C TYR A 90 35.71 -3.82 -7.68
N ARG A 91 35.94 -4.81 -8.55
CA ARG A 91 34.88 -5.68 -9.09
C ARG A 91 34.25 -6.59 -8.05
N VAL A 92 35.03 -7.08 -7.10
CA VAL A 92 34.55 -7.92 -5.99
C VAL A 92 33.87 -7.06 -4.93
N GLY A 93 34.44 -5.88 -4.64
CA GLY A 93 33.82 -4.89 -3.76
C GLY A 93 32.45 -4.43 -4.28
N LEU A 94 32.34 -4.15 -5.58
CA LEU A 94 31.08 -3.75 -6.22
C LEU A 94 30.02 -4.86 -6.16
N GLY A 95 30.43 -6.13 -6.36
CA GLY A 95 29.54 -7.28 -6.24
C GLY A 95 29.02 -7.48 -4.81
N LEU A 96 29.88 -7.31 -3.80
CA LEU A 96 29.51 -7.43 -2.40
C LEU A 96 28.62 -6.27 -1.93
N VAL A 97 28.95 -5.03 -2.30
CA VAL A 97 28.12 -3.85 -2.01
C VAL A 97 26.77 -3.97 -2.70
N GLY A 98 26.73 -4.41 -3.97
CA GLY A 98 25.49 -4.66 -4.69
C GLY A 98 24.63 -5.73 -4.01
N PHE A 99 25.23 -6.83 -3.55
CA PHE A 99 24.50 -7.87 -2.83
C PHE A 99 23.96 -7.39 -1.48
N ILE A 100 24.76 -6.67 -0.68
CA ILE A 100 24.34 -6.09 0.59
C ILE A 100 23.22 -5.06 0.38
N ALA A 101 23.33 -4.22 -0.67
CA ALA A 101 22.30 -3.25 -1.00
C ALA A 101 20.98 -3.92 -1.41
N VAL A 102 21.02 -4.96 -2.24
CA VAL A 102 19.82 -5.74 -2.61
C VAL A 102 19.22 -6.43 -1.39
N LEU A 103 20.05 -7.00 -0.51
CA LEU A 103 19.60 -7.66 0.71
C LEU A 103 18.98 -6.65 1.69
N ALA A 104 19.55 -5.45 1.81
CA ALA A 104 18.99 -4.36 2.60
C ALA A 104 17.65 -3.88 2.04
N ILE A 105 17.51 -3.73 0.71
CA ILE A 105 16.24 -3.36 0.06
C ILE A 105 15.18 -4.46 0.22
N ALA A 106 15.57 -5.73 0.13
CA ALA A 106 14.65 -6.85 0.31
C ALA A 106 14.18 -6.99 1.78
N LEU A 107 15.03 -6.65 2.75
CA LEU A 107 14.71 -6.65 4.17
C LEU A 107 14.07 -5.34 4.64
N ALA A 108 14.14 -4.27 3.84
CA ALA A 108 13.58 -2.98 4.20
C ALA A 108 12.06 -3.03 4.50
N PRO A 109 11.21 -3.77 3.77
CA PRO A 109 9.79 -3.93 4.13
C PRO A 109 9.55 -4.79 5.38
N LEU A 110 10.53 -5.57 5.82
CA LEU A 110 10.46 -6.38 7.04
C LEU A 110 10.92 -5.58 8.27
N LEU A 111 11.83 -4.62 8.06
CA LEU A 111 12.35 -3.70 9.06
C LEU A 111 11.59 -2.37 9.11
N SER A 112 10.84 -2.03 8.06
CA SER A 112 9.87 -0.95 8.13
C SER A 112 8.96 -1.30 9.29
N PRO A 113 8.93 -0.48 10.36
CA PRO A 113 7.98 -0.68 11.43
C PRO A 113 6.63 -0.88 10.74
N LEU A 114 5.97 -2.02 11.02
CA LEU A 114 4.55 -2.09 10.81
C LEU A 114 4.05 -0.87 11.56
N GLU A 115 3.60 0.14 10.83
CA GLU A 115 2.97 1.29 11.43
C GLU A 115 1.68 0.75 12.04
N ASN A 116 1.82 0.20 13.24
CA ASN A 116 0.77 0.21 14.22
C ASN A 116 0.49 1.70 14.40
N SER A 117 -0.48 2.22 13.64
CA SER A 117 -1.20 3.44 13.96
C SER A 117 -1.79 3.25 15.36
N GLY A 118 -0.94 3.52 16.34
CA GLY A 118 -1.08 3.02 17.69
C GLY A 118 -0.02 3.66 18.57
N LYS A 119 -0.16 4.98 18.70
CA LYS A 119 0.41 5.84 19.75
C LYS A 119 1.91 6.10 19.64
N THR A 120 2.22 7.22 18.98
CA THR A 120 3.30 8.08 19.44
C THR A 120 2.65 9.33 20.00
N ASP A 121 2.34 9.29 21.30
CA ASP A 121 2.04 10.48 22.11
C ASP A 121 3.22 11.46 21.91
N ILE A 122 3.11 12.76 21.64
CA ILE A 122 2.37 13.86 22.28
C ILE A 122 2.48 15.06 21.30
N GLU A 123 1.44 15.90 21.17
CA GLU A 123 1.38 17.24 20.51
C GLU A 123 0.90 17.38 19.04
N GLY A 124 0.39 16.35 18.35
CA GLY A 124 -0.19 16.51 16.99
C GLY A 124 -1.49 15.77 16.68
N HIS A 125 -2.11 15.12 17.69
CA HIS A 125 -2.97 13.95 17.46
C HIS A 125 -4.49 14.20 17.42
N GLU A 126 -5.01 15.39 17.75
CA GLU A 126 -6.46 15.64 17.69
C GLU A 126 -6.96 15.90 16.26
N ASN A 127 -6.21 16.69 15.47
CA ASN A 127 -6.67 17.04 14.12
C ASN A 127 -6.72 15.84 13.16
N SER A 128 -5.78 14.89 13.26
CA SER A 128 -5.74 13.75 12.33
C SER A 128 -6.82 12.70 12.60
N GLU A 129 -7.23 12.50 13.86
CA GLU A 129 -8.34 11.59 14.18
C GLU A 129 -9.66 12.19 13.69
N HIS A 130 -9.89 13.48 13.95
CA HIS A 130 -11.09 14.18 13.53
C HIS A 130 -11.24 14.23 12.01
N GLU A 131 -10.16 14.49 11.27
CA GLU A 131 -10.17 14.47 9.81
C GLU A 131 -10.52 13.06 9.27
N SER A 132 -9.96 12.01 9.88
CA SER A 132 -10.26 10.62 9.51
C SER A 132 -11.70 10.19 9.84
N ASP A 133 -12.29 10.73 10.90
CA ASP A 133 -13.66 10.43 11.32
C ASP A 133 -14.70 11.22 10.52
N ILE A 134 -14.35 12.43 10.06
CA ILE A 134 -15.16 13.24 9.15
C ILE A 134 -15.25 12.57 7.76
N GLU A 135 -14.16 11.98 7.26
CA GLU A 135 -14.17 11.24 5.99
C GLU A 135 -15.08 10.00 6.01
N LYS A 136 -15.24 9.37 7.18
CA LYS A 136 -16.13 8.20 7.38
C LYS A 136 -17.61 8.58 7.37
N ILE A 137 -17.98 9.86 7.48
CA ILE A 137 -19.37 10.32 7.41
C ILE A 137 -19.94 9.98 6.03
N GLY A 138 -20.98 9.15 6.01
CA GLY A 138 -21.63 8.68 4.80
C GLY A 138 -23.16 8.75 4.90
N GLY A 139 -23.84 8.76 3.75
CA GLY A 139 -25.31 8.88 3.70
C GLY A 139 -26.09 7.69 4.29
N SER A 140 -25.43 6.60 4.65
CA SER A 140 -26.06 5.49 5.37
C SER A 140 -26.18 5.73 6.87
N MET A 141 -25.45 6.72 7.41
CA MET A 141 -25.37 6.99 8.84
C MET A 141 -26.57 7.80 9.35
N THR A 142 -26.83 7.73 10.66
CA THR A 142 -27.81 8.59 11.36
C THR A 142 -27.14 9.79 12.02
N LEU A 143 -27.91 10.79 12.42
CA LEU A 143 -27.36 11.94 13.17
C LEU A 143 -26.78 11.49 14.52
N GLN A 144 -27.38 10.49 15.16
CA GLN A 144 -26.88 9.88 16.38
C GLN A 144 -25.53 9.15 16.18
N GLU A 145 -25.39 8.43 15.06
CA GLU A 145 -24.13 7.74 14.73
C GLU A 145 -23.00 8.74 14.43
N ILE A 146 -23.33 9.89 13.84
CA ILE A 146 -22.35 10.97 13.60
C ILE A 146 -21.94 11.58 14.94
N GLU A 147 -22.89 11.87 15.85
CA GLU A 147 -22.60 12.38 17.18
C GLU A 147 -21.70 11.43 17.99
N GLN A 148 -21.95 10.12 17.91
CA GLN A 148 -21.11 9.11 18.56
C GLN A 148 -19.72 9.00 17.94
N LEU A 149 -19.61 9.21 16.63
CA LEU A 149 -18.35 9.11 15.90
C LEU A 149 -17.46 10.34 16.08
N THR A 150 -18.05 11.54 16.03
CA THR A 150 -17.31 12.81 15.97
C THR A 150 -17.39 13.62 17.26
N GLY A 151 -18.25 13.23 18.20
CA GLY A 151 -18.51 13.98 19.43
C GLY A 151 -19.29 15.28 19.23
N VAL A 152 -19.69 15.61 17.99
CA VAL A 152 -20.46 16.82 17.68
C VAL A 152 -21.94 16.58 17.93
N PRO A 153 -22.61 17.37 18.79
CA PRO A 153 -24.03 17.15 19.10
C PRO A 153 -24.92 17.21 17.86
N ALA A 154 -25.85 16.26 17.72
CA ALA A 154 -26.79 16.24 16.58
C ALA A 154 -27.60 17.54 16.46
N GLU A 155 -27.94 18.18 17.59
CA GLU A 155 -28.65 19.45 17.63
C GLU A 155 -27.89 20.59 16.94
N TYR A 156 -26.57 20.62 17.07
CA TYR A 156 -25.72 21.63 16.42
C TYR A 156 -25.75 21.46 14.90
N ILE A 157 -25.67 20.22 14.43
CA ILE A 157 -25.72 19.86 13.01
C ILE A 157 -27.09 20.25 12.42
N ILE A 158 -28.19 19.91 13.11
CA ILE A 158 -29.57 20.26 12.72
C ILE A 158 -29.72 21.78 12.60
N GLN A 159 -29.22 22.54 13.57
CA GLN A 159 -29.31 24.00 13.57
C GLN A 159 -28.54 24.63 12.40
N LYS A 160 -27.32 24.16 12.13
CA LYS A 160 -26.46 24.70 11.07
C LYS A 160 -26.94 24.34 9.67
N LEU A 161 -27.52 23.16 9.49
CA LEU A 161 -28.15 22.74 8.24
C LEU A 161 -29.58 23.27 8.07
N GLN A 162 -30.05 24.14 8.99
CA GLN A 162 -31.39 24.75 8.98
C GLN A 162 -32.53 23.72 8.90
N LEU A 163 -32.31 22.54 9.46
CA LEU A 163 -33.28 21.46 9.47
C LEU A 163 -34.38 21.73 10.51
N PRO A 164 -35.62 21.24 10.30
CA PRO A 164 -36.69 21.39 11.29
C PRO A 164 -36.32 20.77 12.64
N LYS A 165 -36.66 21.45 13.74
CA LYS A 165 -36.28 21.11 15.13
C LYS A 165 -36.74 19.72 15.64
N TYR A 166 -37.58 19.02 14.90
CA TYR A 166 -38.18 17.74 15.31
C TYR A 166 -37.89 16.65 14.29
N ILE A 167 -36.60 16.37 14.08
CA ILE A 167 -36.16 15.22 13.30
C ILE A 167 -35.79 14.09 14.26
N PRO A 168 -36.25 12.85 14.04
CA PRO A 168 -35.76 11.70 14.80
C PRO A 168 -34.27 11.48 14.50
N ASN A 169 -33.45 11.41 15.56
CA ASN A 169 -31.99 11.32 15.46
C ASN A 169 -31.52 9.98 14.85
N GLU A 170 -32.42 9.00 14.76
CA GLU A 170 -32.22 7.67 14.20
C GLU A 170 -32.52 7.59 12.69
N GLU A 171 -32.99 8.67 12.07
CA GLU A 171 -33.25 8.71 10.63
C GLU A 171 -31.93 8.77 9.85
N LYS A 172 -31.83 8.01 8.75
CA LYS A 172 -30.60 8.00 7.96
C LYS A 172 -30.43 9.31 7.20
N LEU A 173 -29.21 9.83 7.21
CA LEU A 173 -28.79 11.06 6.56
C LEU A 173 -29.11 11.07 5.05
N GLY A 174 -29.10 9.90 4.40
CA GLY A 174 -29.46 9.76 2.98
C GLY A 174 -30.93 10.06 2.67
N TRP A 175 -31.85 9.82 3.61
CA TRP A 175 -33.25 10.24 3.48
C TRP A 175 -33.39 11.74 3.74
N LEU A 176 -32.76 12.24 4.80
CA LEU A 176 -32.78 13.67 5.14
C LEU A 176 -32.22 14.53 4.01
N ARG A 177 -31.15 14.10 3.36
CA ARG A 177 -30.59 14.77 2.17
C ARG A 177 -31.62 14.90 1.05
N LYS A 178 -32.42 13.86 0.81
CA LYS A 178 -33.39 13.83 -0.28
C LYS A 178 -34.60 14.72 0.02
N GLU A 179 -34.96 14.85 1.28
CA GLU A 179 -36.10 15.63 1.76
C GLU A 179 -35.77 17.13 1.89
N TYR A 180 -34.57 17.46 2.38
CA TYR A 180 -34.18 18.82 2.75
C TYR A 180 -33.07 19.43 1.86
N ASP A 181 -32.70 18.75 0.77
CA ASP A 181 -31.81 19.24 -0.29
C ASP A 181 -30.44 19.77 0.20
N PHE A 182 -29.71 18.94 0.95
CA PHE A 182 -28.34 19.24 1.40
C PHE A 182 -27.37 18.11 1.05
N THR A 183 -26.07 18.38 1.00
CA THR A 183 -25.04 17.40 0.61
C THR A 183 -24.32 16.79 1.80
N ILE A 184 -23.70 15.61 1.60
CA ILE A 184 -22.84 14.99 2.62
C ILE A 184 -21.64 15.88 2.92
N GLU A 185 -21.17 16.65 1.94
CA GLU A 185 -20.05 17.56 2.10
C GLU A 185 -20.41 18.74 3.03
N GLU A 186 -21.63 19.26 2.93
CA GLU A 186 -22.12 20.29 3.86
C GLU A 186 -22.18 19.80 5.30
N VAL A 187 -22.51 18.53 5.52
CA VAL A 187 -22.50 17.91 6.85
C VAL A 187 -21.07 17.84 7.40
N ARG A 188 -20.10 17.46 6.57
CA ARG A 188 -18.68 17.40 6.94
C ARG A 188 -18.13 18.77 7.30
N LEU A 189 -18.42 19.79 6.49
CA LEU A 189 -18.01 21.18 6.74
C LEU A 189 -18.57 21.73 8.06
N VAL A 190 -19.81 21.37 8.41
CA VAL A 190 -20.42 21.77 9.68
C VAL A 190 -19.72 21.12 10.88
N VAL A 191 -19.36 19.85 10.77
CA VAL A 191 -18.63 19.10 11.82
C VAL A 191 -17.20 19.61 11.97
N GLU A 192 -16.50 19.81 10.86
CA GLU A 192 -15.15 20.38 10.82
C GLU A 192 -15.11 21.77 11.49
N GLY A 193 -16.04 22.64 11.11
CA GLY A 193 -16.15 23.98 11.70
C GLY A 193 -16.55 24.00 13.18
N TYR A 194 -17.10 22.93 13.74
CA TYR A 194 -17.34 22.82 15.19
C TYR A 194 -16.05 22.46 15.94
N ASN A 195 -15.27 21.54 15.39
CA ASN A 195 -14.01 21.06 15.96
C ASN A 195 -12.96 22.18 15.98
N ASP A 196 -12.83 22.94 14.88
CA ASP A 196 -11.94 24.10 14.79
C ASP A 196 -12.26 25.20 15.81
N ASN A 197 -13.55 25.42 16.10
CA ASN A 197 -13.97 26.40 17.10
C ASN A 197 -13.86 25.89 18.54
N SER A 198 -13.92 24.57 18.74
CA SER A 198 -13.82 23.95 20.08
C SER A 198 -12.37 23.77 20.52
N GLY A 199 -11.41 23.59 19.60
CA GLY A 199 -9.97 23.52 19.90
C GLY A 199 -9.28 24.87 20.14
N ASN A 200 -9.98 25.99 19.91
CA ASN A 200 -9.44 27.36 20.02
C ASN A 200 -9.91 28.12 21.28
N ASN A 201 -10.56 27.44 22.21
CA ASN A 201 -11.21 28.01 23.41
C ASN A 201 -10.74 27.29 24.67
#